data_AF-A0A7J2HU86-F1
#
_entry.id   AF-A0A7J2HU86-F1
#
_cell.length_a   1.000
_cell.length_b   1.000
_cell.length_c   1.000
_cell.angle_alpha   90.00
_cell.angle_beta   90.00
_cell.angle_gamma   90.00
#
_symmetry.space_group_name_H-M   'P 1'
#
loop_
_entity.id
_entity.type
_entity.pdbx_description
1 polymer ?
#
loop_
_entity_poly.entity_id
_entity_poly.type
_entity_poly.pdbx_seq_one_letter_code
_entity_poly.pdbx_strand_id
1 'polypeptide(L)'
;MGWLSGWQYRKSHEINGSSAGAQTDYQVGIRVHYGSGTDSGGDVYLNGKCRDDFGDIRFADSDGETLLAYWMEEKVDGDYAVFWVKVPSIPADPDKATIYIYYGKSDAVYDGDGAATFIRFDDFEDYNVGDPPSSEKGWEIVDGDPQIV
;
A
#
# COMPACT_ATOMS: atom_id res chain seq x y z
N MET A 1 7.28 20.33 10.59
CA MET A 1 6.76 19.00 10.20
C MET A 1 5.33 18.94 10.68
N GLY A 2 4.42 18.72 9.72
CA GLY A 2 3.00 18.64 9.95
C GLY A 2 2.57 17.35 10.65
N TRP A 3 1.28 17.19 10.88
CA TRP A 3 0.70 16.01 11.51
C TRP A 3 -0.74 15.77 11.04
N LEU A 4 -1.09 14.53 10.67
CA LEU A 4 -2.46 14.19 10.29
C LEU A 4 -3.41 14.35 11.49
N SER A 5 -4.39 15.24 11.37
CA SER A 5 -5.33 15.55 12.45
C SER A 5 -6.08 14.30 12.94
N GLY A 6 -6.17 14.14 14.26
CA GLY A 6 -6.89 13.03 14.90
C GLY A 6 -6.13 11.70 14.97
N TRP A 7 -4.91 11.62 14.43
CA TRP A 7 -4.04 10.44 14.56
C TRP A 7 -3.22 10.50 15.84
N GLN A 8 -3.15 9.39 16.57
CA GLN A 8 -2.47 9.35 17.87
C GLN A 8 -0.97 9.07 17.77
N TYR A 9 -0.56 8.28 16.79
CA TYR A 9 0.81 7.83 16.65
C TYR A 9 1.28 7.95 15.19
N ARG A 10 2.60 8.10 15.05
CA ARG A 10 3.29 7.89 13.78
C ARG A 10 4.70 7.34 13.99
N LYS A 11 5.23 6.68 12.97
CA LYS A 11 6.65 6.32 12.88
C LYS A 11 7.22 6.84 11.56
N SER A 12 8.44 7.35 11.59
CA SER A 12 9.20 7.62 10.36
C SER A 12 9.73 6.31 9.79
N HIS A 13 9.73 6.18 8.48
CA HIS A 13 10.35 5.07 7.76
C HIS A 13 11.25 5.62 6.67
N GLU A 14 12.53 5.22 6.69
CA GLU A 14 13.51 5.64 5.70
C GLU A 14 13.59 4.60 4.58
N ILE A 15 13.53 5.07 3.34
CA ILE A 15 13.69 4.28 2.14
C ILE A 15 15.04 4.64 1.54
N ASN A 16 15.91 3.64 1.37
CA ASN A 16 17.21 3.85 0.76
C ASN A 16 17.05 4.32 -0.70
N GLY A 17 17.94 5.20 -1.12
CA GLY A 17 18.01 5.66 -2.50
C GLY A 17 18.27 4.52 -3.48
N SER A 18 17.85 4.72 -4.72
CA SER A 18 17.98 3.73 -5.78
C SER A 18 19.38 3.75 -6.40
N SER A 19 19.93 2.57 -6.65
CA SER A 19 21.19 2.39 -7.40
C SER A 19 21.03 2.66 -8.91
N ALA A 20 19.78 2.76 -9.40
CA ALA A 20 19.45 3.08 -10.79
C ALA A 20 19.26 4.59 -11.04
N GLY A 21 19.68 5.44 -10.08
CA GLY A 21 19.39 6.87 -10.08
C GLY A 21 18.03 7.18 -9.46
N ALA A 22 17.68 8.47 -9.37
CA ALA A 22 16.42 8.91 -8.76
C ALA A 22 15.21 8.30 -9.49
N GLN A 23 14.22 7.87 -8.71
CA GLN A 23 12.98 7.27 -9.18
C GLN A 23 11.79 8.16 -8.76
N THR A 24 10.72 8.09 -9.54
CA THR A 24 9.47 8.82 -9.28
C THR A 24 8.29 7.87 -9.29
N ASP A 25 7.30 8.12 -8.44
CA ASP A 25 6.03 7.36 -8.40
C ASP A 25 6.21 5.84 -8.26
N TYR A 26 7.20 5.41 -7.47
CA TYR A 26 7.60 4.02 -7.34
C TYR A 26 6.89 3.33 -6.16
N GLN A 27 6.48 2.07 -6.33
CA GLN A 27 5.81 1.29 -5.29
C GLN A 27 6.83 0.64 -4.36
N VAL A 28 6.70 0.88 -3.06
CA VAL A 28 7.57 0.32 -2.02
C VAL A 28 6.74 -0.55 -1.09
N GLY A 29 7.17 -1.79 -0.90
CA GLY A 29 6.53 -2.75 0.00
C GLY A 29 6.96 -2.53 1.46
N ILE A 30 5.99 -2.44 2.36
CA ILE A 30 6.19 -2.26 3.80
C ILE A 30 5.33 -3.27 4.54
N ARG A 31 5.95 -4.10 5.38
CA ARG A 31 5.24 -5.02 6.26
C ARG A 31 5.05 -4.37 7.63
N VAL A 32 3.79 -4.11 7.96
CA VAL A 32 3.39 -3.54 9.24
C VAL A 32 2.96 -4.66 10.17
N HIS A 33 3.57 -4.72 11.35
CA HIS A 33 3.26 -5.69 12.40
C HIS A 33 2.42 -5.04 13.48
N TYR A 34 1.31 -5.67 13.85
CA TYR A 34 0.49 -5.25 14.98
C TYR A 34 1.32 -5.27 16.27
N GLY A 35 2.10 -6.33 16.49
CA GLY A 35 2.86 -6.57 17.71
C GLY A 35 4.08 -5.67 17.94
N SER A 36 4.86 -6.02 18.96
CA SER A 36 6.13 -5.35 19.28
C SER A 36 7.32 -5.99 18.58
N GLY A 37 8.34 -5.19 18.27
CA GLY A 37 9.58 -5.63 17.65
C GLY A 37 10.47 -4.43 17.32
N THR A 38 11.51 -4.68 16.52
CA THR A 38 12.45 -3.65 16.07
C THR A 38 12.28 -3.44 14.58
N ASP A 39 12.06 -2.20 14.17
CA ASP A 39 11.96 -1.88 12.74
C ASP A 39 13.27 -2.18 12.03
N SER A 40 13.18 -2.81 10.86
CA SER A 40 14.34 -3.18 10.06
C SER A 40 13.91 -3.50 8.64
N GLY A 41 14.66 -3.01 7.65
CA GLY A 41 14.28 -3.21 6.24
C GLY A 41 12.89 -2.63 5.98
N GLY A 42 11.98 -3.45 5.47
CA GLY A 42 10.59 -3.09 5.24
C GLY A 42 9.64 -3.36 6.42
N ASP A 43 10.13 -3.88 7.55
CA ASP A 43 9.30 -4.27 8.69
C ASP A 43 9.13 -3.11 9.69
N VAL A 44 7.88 -2.86 10.11
CA VAL A 44 7.52 -1.80 11.06
C VAL A 44 6.59 -2.32 12.16
N TYR A 45 7.00 -2.23 13.42
CA TYR A 45 6.24 -2.76 14.56
C TYR A 45 5.46 -1.67 15.33
N LEU A 46 4.15 -1.84 15.47
CA LEU A 46 3.26 -0.80 16.01
C LEU A 46 2.97 -0.93 17.51
N ASN A 47 3.42 -2.02 18.15
CA ASN A 47 3.29 -2.28 19.60
C ASN A 47 1.84 -2.32 20.09
N GLY A 48 0.94 -2.92 19.32
CA GLY A 48 -0.47 -3.15 19.65
C GLY A 48 -1.30 -1.87 19.67
N LYS A 49 -0.91 -0.86 18.89
CA LYS A 49 -1.52 0.48 18.91
C LYS A 49 -2.32 0.82 17.66
N CYS A 50 -2.24 0.00 16.61
CA CYS A 50 -3.19 0.04 15.51
C CYS A 50 -4.38 -0.89 15.83
N ARG A 51 -5.40 -0.86 14.98
CA ARG A 51 -6.44 -1.90 14.96
C ARG A 51 -5.84 -3.23 14.50
N ASP A 52 -6.51 -4.31 14.90
CA ASP A 52 -6.19 -5.67 14.48
C ASP A 52 -6.35 -5.87 12.97
N ASP A 53 -7.33 -5.22 12.35
CA ASP A 53 -7.60 -5.27 10.91
C ASP A 53 -6.76 -4.33 10.04
N PHE A 54 -5.87 -3.54 10.66
CA PHE A 54 -5.02 -2.52 10.02
C PHE A 54 -5.77 -1.44 9.22
N GLY A 55 -7.08 -1.26 9.48
CA GLY A 55 -7.90 -0.26 8.79
C GLY A 55 -7.54 1.19 9.14
N ASP A 56 -6.87 1.39 10.28
CA ASP A 56 -6.32 2.66 10.73
C ASP A 56 -4.82 2.79 10.42
N ILE A 57 -4.38 2.41 9.22
CA ILE A 57 -3.04 2.75 8.74
C ILE A 57 -3.15 3.84 7.67
N ARG A 58 -2.27 4.85 7.74
CA ARG A 58 -2.07 5.84 6.67
C ARG A 58 -0.58 6.09 6.43
N PHE A 59 -0.26 6.42 5.18
CA PHE A 59 1.08 6.82 4.78
C PHE A 59 1.07 8.30 4.38
N ALA A 60 2.08 9.04 4.81
CA ALA A 60 2.28 10.43 4.40
C ALA A 60 3.72 10.67 3.97
N ASP A 61 3.93 11.67 3.12
CA ASP A 61 5.25 12.13 2.70
C ASP A 61 6.03 12.74 3.89
N SER A 62 7.30 13.07 3.64
CA SER A 62 8.26 13.69 4.54
C SER A 62 7.79 15.00 5.21
N ASP A 63 6.77 15.68 4.67
CA ASP A 63 6.16 16.84 5.33
C ASP A 63 5.27 16.46 6.54
N GLY A 64 4.81 15.20 6.59
CA GLY A 64 3.95 14.64 7.64
C GLY A 64 2.45 14.88 7.42
N GLU A 65 2.01 15.47 6.31
CA GLU A 65 0.61 15.84 6.04
C GLU A 65 0.12 15.39 4.67
N THR A 66 0.99 15.35 3.66
CA THR A 66 0.63 14.92 2.30
C THR A 66 0.43 13.41 2.28
N LEU A 67 -0.83 12.97 2.13
CA LEU A 67 -1.18 11.55 2.04
C LEU A 67 -0.60 10.90 0.77
N LEU A 68 -0.05 9.70 0.93
CA LEU A 68 0.45 8.87 -0.17
C LEU A 68 -0.61 7.83 -0.54
N ALA A 69 -0.71 7.49 -1.83
CA ALA A 69 -1.51 6.37 -2.28
C ALA A 69 -0.88 5.06 -1.81
N TYR A 70 -1.71 4.14 -1.35
CA TYR A 70 -1.28 2.84 -0.85
C TYR A 70 -2.35 1.79 -1.06
N TRP A 71 -1.95 0.53 -1.04
CA TRP A 71 -2.83 -0.63 -1.11
C TRP A 71 -2.38 -1.69 -0.12
N MET A 72 -3.32 -2.41 0.46
CA MET A 72 -3.07 -3.52 1.37
C MET A 72 -3.18 -4.81 0.56
N GLU A 73 -2.05 -5.46 0.33
CA GLU A 73 -1.96 -6.68 -0.48
C GLU A 73 -2.50 -7.89 0.26
N GLU A 74 -2.07 -8.05 1.51
CA GLU A 74 -2.49 -9.14 2.37
C GLU A 74 -2.46 -8.69 3.83
N LYS A 75 -3.22 -9.40 4.67
CA LYS A 75 -3.14 -9.27 6.11
C LYS A 75 -3.51 -10.56 6.82
N VAL A 76 -3.03 -10.64 8.06
CA VAL A 76 -3.52 -11.56 9.09
C VAL A 76 -3.90 -10.69 10.29
N ASP A 77 -5.20 -10.63 10.59
CA ASP A 77 -5.72 -9.75 11.64
C ASP A 77 -5.00 -9.99 12.98
N GLY A 78 -4.52 -8.91 13.58
CA GLY A 78 -3.77 -8.94 14.85
C GLY A 78 -2.32 -9.42 14.75
N ASP A 79 -1.81 -9.72 13.56
CA ASP A 79 -0.43 -10.15 13.32
C ASP A 79 0.33 -9.17 12.41
N TYR A 80 0.06 -9.19 11.10
CA TYR A 80 0.70 -8.29 10.12
C TYR A 80 -0.21 -7.91 8.95
N ALA A 81 0.16 -6.84 8.25
CA ALA A 81 -0.34 -6.47 6.94
C ALA A 81 0.81 -6.05 6.02
N VAL A 82 0.74 -6.42 4.74
CA VAL A 82 1.69 -5.98 3.71
C VAL A 82 1.04 -4.85 2.92
N PHE A 83 1.72 -3.72 2.86
CA PHE A 83 1.28 -2.54 2.14
C PHE A 83 2.23 -2.23 0.99
N TRP A 84 1.68 -1.90 -0.16
CA TRP A 84 2.40 -1.21 -1.23
C TRP A 84 2.09 0.27 -1.14
N VAL A 85 3.13 1.11 -1.13
CA VAL A 85 3.00 2.57 -1.01
C VAL A 85 3.64 3.23 -2.22
N LYS A 86 2.91 4.11 -2.89
CA LYS A 86 3.42 4.89 -4.02
C LYS A 86 4.19 6.10 -3.50
N VAL A 87 5.51 6.06 -3.63
CA VAL A 87 6.41 7.12 -3.16
C VAL A 87 6.75 8.06 -4.32
N PRO A 88 6.44 9.36 -4.23
CA PRO A 88 6.53 10.27 -5.37
C PRO A 88 7.97 10.56 -5.80
N SER A 89 8.93 10.50 -4.86
CA SER A 89 10.35 10.73 -5.14
C SER A 89 11.23 9.87 -4.24
N ILE A 90 12.04 9.01 -4.86
CA ILE A 90 13.11 8.26 -4.21
C ILE A 90 14.44 8.75 -4.81
N PRO A 91 15.37 9.29 -4.02
CA PRO A 91 16.63 9.80 -4.55
C PRO A 91 17.55 8.68 -5.05
N ALA A 92 18.66 9.05 -5.67
CA ALA A 92 19.74 8.09 -5.92
C ALA A 92 20.47 7.74 -4.61
N ASP A 93 21.02 6.53 -4.51
CA ASP A 93 21.94 6.16 -3.42
C ASP A 93 23.13 7.13 -3.37
N PRO A 94 23.61 7.58 -2.18
CA PRO A 94 23.29 7.08 -0.84
C PRO A 94 22.20 7.86 -0.07
N ASP A 95 21.53 8.80 -0.73
CA ASP A 95 20.49 9.60 -0.09
C ASP A 95 19.24 8.75 0.18
N LYS A 96 18.35 9.23 1.05
CA LYS A 96 17.14 8.49 1.46
C LYS A 96 15.89 9.32 1.30
N ALA A 97 14.78 8.66 0.98
CA ALA A 97 13.45 9.23 1.13
C ALA A 97 12.91 8.92 2.52
N THR A 98 12.12 9.83 3.09
CA THR A 98 11.43 9.62 4.37
C THR A 98 9.93 9.68 4.13
N ILE A 99 9.21 8.71 4.69
CA ILE A 99 7.76 8.74 4.79
C ILE A 99 7.34 8.54 6.26
N TYR A 100 6.08 8.82 6.55
CA TYR A 100 5.48 8.56 7.86
C TYR A 100 4.35 7.54 7.77
N ILE A 101 4.30 6.67 8.76
CA ILE A 101 3.26 5.65 8.93
C ILE A 101 2.45 6.06 10.17
N TYR A 102 1.19 6.44 9.96
CA TYR A 102 0.25 6.87 10.99
C TYR A 102 -0.67 5.72 11.41
N TYR A 103 -0.97 5.67 12.71
CA TYR A 103 -1.81 4.62 13.33
C TYR A 103 -2.42 5.08 14.67
N GLY A 104 -3.33 4.27 15.22
CA GLY A 104 -4.01 4.54 16.49
C GLY A 104 -5.20 5.47 16.35
N LYS A 105 -5.95 5.32 15.27
CA LYS A 105 -7.19 6.07 15.03
C LYS A 105 -8.35 5.08 14.89
N SER A 106 -8.96 4.74 16.03
CA SER A 106 -9.96 3.66 16.10
C SER A 106 -11.19 3.86 15.21
N ASP A 107 -11.56 5.10 14.94
CA ASP A 107 -12.68 5.50 14.08
C ASP A 107 -12.30 5.66 12.59
N ALA A 108 -11.04 5.44 12.21
CA ALA A 108 -10.63 5.49 10.82
C ALA A 108 -11.24 4.32 10.03
N VAL A 109 -11.66 4.59 8.79
CA VAL A 109 -12.04 3.56 7.82
C VAL A 109 -10.84 3.32 6.91
N TYR A 110 -10.63 2.09 6.44
CA TYR A 110 -9.61 1.83 5.42
C TYR A 110 -9.87 2.66 4.15
N ASP A 111 -8.82 3.24 3.57
CA ASP A 111 -8.90 4.21 2.47
C ASP A 111 -7.73 4.02 1.49
N GLY A 112 -7.26 2.77 1.38
CA GLY A 112 -6.27 2.41 0.36
C GLY A 112 -6.94 2.16 -0.99
N ASP A 113 -6.20 2.40 -2.06
CA ASP A 113 -6.66 2.31 -3.44
C ASP A 113 -5.54 1.72 -4.31
N GLY A 114 -5.73 0.48 -4.77
CA GLY A 114 -4.81 -0.21 -5.65
C GLY A 114 -4.64 0.45 -7.01
N ALA A 115 -5.72 0.97 -7.59
CA ALA A 115 -5.70 1.65 -8.88
C ALA A 115 -4.95 3.00 -8.81
N ALA A 116 -5.01 3.71 -7.67
CA ALA A 116 -4.20 4.90 -7.43
C ALA A 116 -2.72 4.56 -7.13
N THR A 117 -2.48 3.38 -6.57
CA THR A 117 -1.14 2.93 -6.14
C THR A 117 -0.30 2.41 -7.31
N PHE A 118 -0.88 1.63 -8.22
CA PHE A 118 -0.17 0.98 -9.33
C PHE A 118 -0.56 1.55 -10.70
N ILE A 119 0.35 1.44 -11.67
CA ILE A 119 0.09 1.85 -13.08
C ILE A 119 -0.94 0.91 -13.74
N ARG A 120 -0.98 -0.36 -13.33
CA ARG A 120 -1.97 -1.36 -13.71
C ARG A 120 -2.32 -2.15 -12.46
N PHE A 121 -3.60 -2.32 -12.20
CA PHE A 121 -4.11 -2.98 -11.02
C PHE A 121 -5.32 -3.84 -11.40
N ASP A 122 -5.33 -5.07 -10.92
CA ASP A 122 -6.48 -5.99 -10.94
C ASP A 122 -6.33 -6.85 -9.67
N ASP A 123 -7.27 -6.73 -8.74
CA ASP A 123 -7.31 -7.53 -7.50
C ASP A 123 -8.08 -8.84 -7.66
N PHE A 124 -8.68 -9.05 -8.83
CA PHE A 124 -9.50 -10.18 -9.20
C PHE A 124 -10.74 -10.42 -8.30
N GLU A 125 -11.10 -9.49 -7.41
CA GLU A 125 -12.24 -9.65 -6.48
C GLU A 125 -13.60 -9.51 -7.20
N ASP A 126 -13.60 -8.89 -8.38
CA ASP A 126 -14.77 -8.77 -9.24
C ASP A 126 -15.05 -10.04 -10.09
N TYR A 127 -14.19 -11.06 -10.02
CA TYR A 127 -14.35 -12.30 -10.80
C TYR A 127 -14.78 -13.48 -9.93
N ASN A 128 -15.76 -14.24 -10.42
CA ASN A 128 -16.12 -15.54 -9.90
C ASN A 128 -15.22 -16.63 -10.45
N VAL A 129 -15.11 -17.74 -9.71
CA VAL A 129 -14.43 -18.94 -10.20
C VAL A 129 -15.10 -19.42 -11.48
N GLY A 130 -14.35 -19.39 -12.59
CA GLY A 130 -14.84 -19.80 -13.91
C GLY A 130 -15.26 -18.64 -14.82
N ASP A 131 -15.18 -17.39 -14.34
CA ASP A 131 -15.39 -16.25 -15.22
C ASP A 131 -14.34 -16.26 -16.33
N PRO A 132 -14.76 -16.07 -17.60
CA PRO A 132 -13.83 -15.97 -18.70
C PRO A 132 -12.93 -14.74 -18.48
N PRO A 133 -11.64 -14.78 -18.87
CA PRO A 133 -10.76 -13.63 -18.73
C PRO A 133 -11.37 -12.45 -19.50
N SER A 134 -11.76 -11.38 -18.79
CA SER A 134 -12.21 -10.15 -19.42
C SER A 134 -11.01 -9.34 -19.87
N SER A 135 -10.36 -9.75 -20.96
CA SER A 135 -9.61 -8.77 -21.74
C SER A 135 -10.60 -7.75 -22.33
N GLU A 136 -10.17 -6.50 -22.53
CA GLU A 136 -10.94 -5.43 -23.21
C GLU A 136 -11.45 -5.81 -24.62
N LYS A 137 -11.08 -7.00 -25.10
CA LYS A 137 -11.73 -7.74 -26.19
C LYS A 137 -12.20 -9.07 -25.61
N GLY A 138 -13.49 -9.19 -25.39
CA GLY A 138 -14.08 -10.42 -24.89
C GLY A 138 -14.08 -11.49 -25.98
N TRP A 139 -14.38 -12.73 -25.61
CA TRP A 139 -14.84 -13.72 -26.57
C TRP A 139 -16.25 -14.16 -26.17
N GLU A 140 -17.12 -14.33 -27.15
CA GLU A 140 -18.46 -14.89 -26.99
C GLU A 140 -18.57 -16.23 -27.74
N ILE A 141 -19.57 -17.05 -27.36
CA ILE A 141 -19.94 -18.24 -28.14
C ILE A 141 -21.15 -17.88 -28.99
N VAL A 142 -20.99 -17.90 -30.31
CA VAL A 142 -22.08 -17.71 -31.28
C VAL A 142 -22.24 -19.00 -32.07
N ASP A 143 -23.44 -19.58 -32.02
CA ASP A 143 -23.77 -20.86 -32.70
C ASP A 143 -22.84 -22.04 -32.35
N GLY A 144 -22.26 -22.02 -31.15
CA GLY A 144 -21.37 -23.08 -30.66
C GLY A 144 -19.88 -22.86 -30.97
N ASP A 145 -19.54 -21.77 -31.66
CA ASP A 145 -18.16 -21.41 -31.99
C ASP A 145 -17.68 -20.19 -31.18
N PRO A 146 -16.42 -20.19 -30.70
CA PRO A 146 -15.83 -19.03 -30.03
C PRO A 146 -15.48 -17.91 -31.02
N GLN A 147 -15.94 -16.69 -30.73
CA GLN A 147 -15.69 -15.47 -31.51
C GLN A 147 -15.12 -14.35 -30.62
N ILE A 148 -14.21 -13.51 -31.15
CA ILE A 148 -13.73 -12.29 -30.47
C ILE A 148 -14.77 -11.19 -30.69
N VAL A 149 -15.16 -10.49 -29.63
CA VAL A 149 -15.92 -9.23 -29.67
C VAL A 149 -15.06 -8.04 -29.29
#